data_AF-A0A9E3WRD6-F1
#
_entry.id   AF-A0A9E3WRD6-F1
#
_cell.length_a   1.000
_cell.length_b   1.000
_cell.length_c   1.000
_cell.angle_alpha   90.00
_cell.angle_beta   90.00
_cell.angle_gamma   90.00
#
_symmetry.space_group_name_H-M   'P 1'
#
loop_
_entity.id
_entity.type
_entity.pdbx_description
1 polymer ?
#
loop_
_entity_poly.entity_id
_entity_poly.type
_entity_poly.pdbx_seq_one_letter_code
_entity_poly.pdbx_strand_id
1 'polypeptide(L)'
;RKHRGTVGVHLHARLTEIGTLQLWCSEAEGTRRWRLEFDVRAATQTDIAAHTGAGESCGVVDEAAADAAQLAIAEVFGPGASAKPAGLMKSLGESLGAGRGEWPPSLLRRLWEILIEHESGRRRSQNHEARWLNLLGFALRPGYGVALDDWRVAETWRVLSGKIAHATPVVRTEWWILWRRIAGGFTAGQQRALADPLLAPLRGMHKRMVTGAGGGEFQYGPQESVEIWRLLGSLELLPISTKLELGRILLDLWDKKKMQAVRPALAWTLGRIGARAPLYGPLNVVAPLDAVDDWLARVLKSSAVDANDLFAVMHMARRTGDRYRDINDQRRDQALAWLEDNAAPANYLRLVAEGGALDEEEQGRALGDALPKGLRLA
;
A
#
# COMPACT_ATOMS: atom_id res chain seq x y z
N ARG A 1 8.06 -24.98 -11.77
CA ARG A 1 7.84 -26.23 -10.96
C ARG A 1 9.18 -26.68 -10.39
N LYS A 2 9.47 -26.44 -9.10
CA LYS A 2 10.59 -26.95 -8.25
C LYS A 2 10.70 -25.97 -7.06
N HIS A 3 10.56 -26.28 -5.77
CA HIS A 3 10.40 -27.51 -5.01
C HIS A 3 9.29 -27.29 -3.95
N ARG A 4 8.20 -28.06 -4.00
CA ARG A 4 7.46 -28.41 -2.77
C ARG A 4 8.01 -29.77 -2.36
N GLY A 5 8.78 -29.81 -1.28
CA GLY A 5 9.35 -31.03 -0.73
C GLY A 5 9.41 -30.89 0.79
N THR A 6 9.27 -32.02 1.49
CA THR A 6 9.41 -32.08 2.93
C THR A 6 10.88 -32.32 3.26
N VAL A 7 11.44 -31.55 4.20
CA VAL A 7 12.83 -31.69 4.67
C VAL A 7 12.80 -32.01 6.16
N GLY A 8 13.60 -32.99 6.59
CA GLY A 8 13.82 -33.25 8.00
C GLY A 8 14.63 -32.13 8.65
N VAL A 9 14.16 -31.61 9.78
CA VAL A 9 14.79 -30.48 10.47
C VAL A 9 14.94 -30.74 11.96
N HIS A 10 15.99 -30.17 12.56
CA HIS A 10 16.11 -29.99 14.00
C HIS A 10 15.60 -28.61 14.37
N LEU A 11 14.68 -28.53 15.34
CA LEU A 11 14.20 -27.28 15.88
C LEU A 11 15.11 -26.82 17.02
N HIS A 12 15.52 -25.56 16.98
CA HIS A 12 16.34 -24.92 17.98
C HIS A 12 15.62 -23.70 18.54
N ALA A 13 15.85 -23.40 19.81
CA ALA A 13 15.29 -22.26 20.50
C ALA A 13 16.38 -21.54 21.31
N ARG A 14 16.39 -20.20 21.27
CA ARG A 14 17.25 -19.37 22.11
C ARG A 14 16.48 -18.21 22.70
N LEU A 15 16.62 -18.01 24.00
CA LEU A 15 16.14 -16.81 24.68
C LEU A 15 17.22 -15.72 24.56
N THR A 16 16.86 -14.53 24.06
CA THR A 16 17.77 -13.38 23.97
C THR A 16 17.87 -12.65 25.31
N GLU A 17 18.91 -11.83 25.47
CA GLU A 17 19.13 -11.00 26.67
C GLU A 17 18.00 -9.98 26.92
N ILE A 18 17.22 -9.65 25.89
CA ILE A 18 16.03 -8.80 25.95
C ILE A 18 14.73 -9.59 26.17
N GLY A 19 14.81 -10.90 26.48
CA GLY A 19 13.66 -11.75 26.82
C GLY A 19 12.84 -12.27 25.63
N THR A 20 13.39 -12.23 24.41
CA THR A 20 12.69 -12.72 23.21
C THR A 20 13.10 -14.16 22.88
N LEU A 21 12.12 -15.05 22.68
CA LEU A 21 12.39 -16.41 22.19
C LEU A 21 12.60 -16.38 20.67
N GLN A 22 13.78 -16.76 20.21
CA GLN A 22 14.11 -16.99 18.81
C GLN A 22 14.04 -18.49 18.51
N LEU A 23 13.41 -18.85 17.39
CA LEU A 23 13.26 -20.24 16.94
C LEU A 23 13.87 -20.38 15.54
N TRP A 24 14.60 -21.47 15.29
CA TRP A 24 15.08 -21.80 13.95
C TRP A 24 15.08 -23.31 13.70
N CYS A 25 14.88 -23.68 12.44
CA CYS A 25 15.06 -25.03 11.94
C CYS A 25 16.45 -25.14 11.30
N SER A 26 17.23 -26.16 11.65
CA SER A 26 18.40 -26.56 10.86
C SER A 26 18.09 -27.84 10.11
N GLU A 27 18.52 -27.94 8.86
CA GLU A 27 18.42 -29.19 8.09
C GLU A 27 19.12 -30.34 8.83
N ALA A 28 18.47 -31.50 8.92
CA ALA A 28 19.00 -32.63 9.67
C ALA A 28 20.30 -33.22 9.05
N GLU A 29 20.38 -33.20 7.72
CA GLU A 29 21.50 -33.76 6.95
C GLU A 29 22.20 -32.70 6.07
N GLY A 30 22.04 -31.42 6.40
CA GLY A 30 22.52 -30.31 5.59
C GLY A 30 22.99 -29.11 6.41
N THR A 31 23.38 -28.05 5.72
CA THR A 31 23.90 -26.82 6.34
C THR A 31 22.87 -25.70 6.39
N ARG A 32 21.69 -25.90 5.77
CA ARG A 32 20.65 -24.88 5.68
C ARG A 32 20.01 -24.62 7.03
N ARG A 33 19.74 -23.34 7.28
CA ARG A 33 19.09 -22.87 8.49
C ARG A 33 17.98 -21.89 8.13
N TRP A 34 16.91 -21.98 8.90
CA TRP A 34 15.63 -21.36 8.62
C TRP A 34 15.09 -20.72 9.88
N ARG A 35 15.03 -19.40 9.93
CA ARG A 35 14.47 -18.71 11.10
C ARG A 35 12.94 -18.67 11.04
N LEU A 36 12.34 -18.94 12.20
CA LEU A 36 10.90 -18.89 12.40
C LEU A 36 10.56 -17.62 13.20
N GLU A 37 9.58 -16.86 12.72
CA GLU A 37 9.06 -15.68 13.40
C GLU A 37 7.62 -15.92 13.84
N PHE A 38 7.35 -15.70 15.12
CA PHE A 38 6.02 -15.84 15.72
C PHE A 38 5.63 -14.53 16.39
N ASP A 39 4.37 -14.14 16.25
CA ASP A 39 3.80 -13.05 17.05
C ASP A 39 3.43 -13.57 18.44
N VAL A 40 4.28 -13.28 19.43
CA VAL A 40 4.04 -13.65 20.83
C VAL A 40 3.26 -12.57 21.59
N ARG A 41 3.09 -11.36 21.02
CA ARG A 41 2.49 -10.21 21.70
C ARG A 41 0.97 -10.17 21.58
N ALA A 42 0.41 -10.71 20.49
CA ALA A 42 -1.04 -10.85 20.30
C ALA A 42 -1.74 -11.63 21.43
N ALA A 43 -1.02 -12.45 22.19
CA ALA A 43 -1.54 -13.19 23.34
C ALA A 43 -1.56 -12.38 24.67
N THR A 44 -0.87 -11.23 24.73
CA THR A 44 -0.60 -10.52 26.01
C THR A 44 -1.18 -9.12 26.13
N GLN A 45 -1.66 -8.52 25.02
CA GLN A 45 -2.25 -7.18 25.03
C GLN A 45 -3.73 -7.25 24.67
N THR A 46 -4.61 -6.99 25.66
CA THR A 46 -6.08 -7.05 25.52
C THR A 46 -6.70 -5.87 24.77
N ASP A 47 -5.92 -4.81 24.51
CA ASP A 47 -6.40 -3.57 23.88
C ASP A 47 -6.10 -3.47 22.37
N ILE A 48 -5.44 -4.47 21.80
CA ILE A 48 -5.24 -4.59 20.36
C ILE A 48 -6.12 -5.74 19.90
N ALA A 49 -7.04 -5.48 18.96
CA ALA A 49 -7.88 -6.52 18.38
C ALA A 49 -6.99 -7.68 17.94
N ALA A 50 -7.25 -8.86 18.49
CA ALA A 50 -6.43 -10.04 18.27
C ALA A 50 -6.26 -10.27 16.76
N HIS A 51 -5.04 -10.08 16.25
CA HIS A 51 -4.69 -10.49 14.90
C HIS A 51 -4.69 -12.02 14.88
N THR A 52 -5.82 -12.62 14.52
CA THR A 52 -5.94 -14.06 14.34
C THR A 52 -5.19 -14.48 13.08
N GLY A 53 -3.97 -14.98 13.28
CA GLY A 53 -3.27 -15.91 12.37
C GLY A 53 -2.25 -15.28 11.43
N ALA A 54 -0.95 -15.46 11.71
CA ALA A 54 0.10 -15.19 10.70
C ALA A 54 1.42 -15.96 10.85
N GLY A 55 1.60 -16.83 11.86
CA GLY A 55 2.85 -17.60 12.01
C GLY A 55 3.14 -18.53 10.82
N GLU A 56 2.09 -19.09 10.19
CA GLU A 56 2.23 -20.02 9.05
C GLU A 56 2.36 -19.32 7.69
N SER A 57 1.99 -18.03 7.60
CA SER A 57 1.79 -17.32 6.32
C SER A 57 2.92 -16.34 5.97
N CYS A 58 3.79 -16.01 6.93
CA CYS A 58 4.91 -15.10 6.73
C CYS A 58 6.07 -15.69 5.92
N GLY A 59 6.07 -17.00 5.69
CA GLY A 59 7.16 -17.72 5.02
C GLY A 59 8.44 -17.79 5.86
N VAL A 60 9.36 -18.66 5.46
CA VAL A 60 10.60 -18.94 6.20
C VAL A 60 11.78 -18.33 5.47
N VAL A 61 12.73 -17.74 6.20
CA VAL A 61 13.93 -17.12 5.63
C VAL A 61 15.10 -18.10 5.72
N ASP A 62 15.75 -18.37 4.59
CA ASP A 62 17.05 -19.05 4.56
C ASP A 62 18.13 -18.05 4.97
N GLU A 63 18.86 -18.35 6.05
CA GLU A 63 19.89 -17.45 6.60
C GLU A 63 20.99 -17.13 5.58
N ALA A 64 21.38 -18.09 4.72
CA ALA A 64 22.39 -17.83 3.69
C ALA A 64 21.88 -16.82 2.65
N ALA A 65 20.59 -16.86 2.33
CA ALA A 65 19.95 -15.92 1.43
C ALA A 65 19.82 -14.53 2.08
N ALA A 66 19.54 -14.47 3.39
CA ALA A 66 19.51 -13.23 4.15
C ALA A 66 20.89 -12.57 4.23
N ASP A 67 21.95 -13.34 4.50
CA ASP A 67 23.33 -12.86 4.52
C ASP A 67 23.76 -12.32 3.15
N ALA A 68 23.39 -13.02 2.07
CA ALA A 68 23.67 -12.57 0.71
C ALA A 68 22.93 -11.26 0.37
N ALA A 69 21.68 -11.14 0.80
CA ALA A 69 20.92 -9.90 0.63
C ALA A 69 21.50 -8.74 1.46
N GLN A 70 21.98 -9.03 2.68
CA GLN A 70 22.68 -8.05 3.51
C GLN A 70 23.94 -7.53 2.83
N LEU A 71 24.76 -8.43 2.27
CA LEU A 71 25.96 -8.05 1.53
C LEU A 71 25.62 -7.17 0.32
N ALA A 72 24.62 -7.54 -0.48
CA ALA A 72 24.20 -6.77 -1.64
C ALA A 72 23.70 -5.35 -1.28
N ILE A 73 22.98 -5.20 -0.16
CA ILE A 73 22.54 -3.89 0.33
C ILE A 73 23.74 -3.09 0.87
N ALA A 74 24.65 -3.72 1.61
CA ALA A 74 25.85 -3.09 2.14
C ALA A 74 26.79 -2.62 1.03
N GLU A 75 26.91 -3.34 -0.09
CA GLU A 75 27.71 -2.94 -1.25
C GLU A 75 27.19 -1.69 -1.98
N VAL A 76 25.94 -1.29 -1.73
CA VAL A 76 25.32 -0.08 -2.28
C VAL A 76 25.27 1.05 -1.24
N PHE A 77 24.89 0.74 0.01
CA PHE A 77 24.60 1.75 1.04
C PHE A 77 25.57 1.76 2.23
N GLY A 78 26.34 0.70 2.44
CA GLY A 78 27.28 0.57 3.57
C GLY A 78 28.54 1.44 3.41
N PRO A 79 29.29 1.75 4.47
CA PRO A 79 30.47 2.62 4.41
C PRO A 79 31.47 2.18 3.32
N GLY A 80 31.94 3.10 2.49
CA GLY A 80 32.91 2.79 1.42
C GLY A 80 32.34 2.01 0.22
N ALA A 81 31.03 1.75 0.17
CA ALA A 81 30.42 1.04 -0.95
C ALA A 81 30.62 1.75 -2.31
N SER A 82 30.84 0.93 -3.34
CA SER A 82 31.12 1.35 -4.71
C SER A 82 30.06 0.89 -5.72
N ALA A 83 29.17 -0.04 -5.33
CA ALA A 83 28.16 -0.56 -6.25
C ALA A 83 27.06 0.47 -6.52
N LYS A 84 26.55 0.46 -7.76
CA LYS A 84 25.51 1.41 -8.19
C LYS A 84 24.11 0.93 -7.79
N PRO A 85 23.22 1.82 -7.32
CA PRO A 85 21.87 1.46 -6.86
C PRO A 85 20.94 0.92 -7.96
N ALA A 86 21.28 1.10 -9.23
CA ALA A 86 20.49 0.59 -10.35
C ALA A 86 20.48 -0.95 -10.43
N GLY A 87 21.59 -1.60 -10.03
CA GLY A 87 21.75 -3.06 -10.10
C GLY A 87 21.18 -3.82 -8.90
N LEU A 88 20.84 -3.13 -7.81
CA LEU A 88 20.51 -3.75 -6.52
C LEU A 88 19.35 -4.76 -6.63
N MET A 89 18.26 -4.41 -7.30
CA MET A 89 17.10 -5.31 -7.42
C MET A 89 17.43 -6.60 -8.18
N LYS A 90 18.32 -6.50 -9.18
CA LYS A 90 18.77 -7.66 -9.94
C LYS A 90 19.65 -8.55 -9.08
N SER A 91 20.64 -7.96 -8.40
CA SER A 91 21.53 -8.67 -7.48
C SER A 91 20.75 -9.38 -6.37
N LEU A 92 19.76 -8.70 -5.75
CA LEU A 92 18.89 -9.33 -4.76
C LEU A 92 18.10 -10.51 -5.35
N GLY A 93 17.53 -10.38 -6.55
CA GLY A 93 16.80 -11.48 -7.20
C GLY A 93 17.69 -12.70 -7.50
N GLU A 94 18.94 -12.46 -7.91
CA GLU A 94 19.93 -13.51 -8.16
C GLU A 94 20.36 -14.20 -6.85
N SER A 95 20.71 -13.42 -5.82
CA SER A 95 21.13 -13.93 -4.51
C SER A 95 20.03 -14.70 -3.78
N LEU A 96 18.78 -14.26 -3.89
CA LEU A 96 17.63 -14.88 -3.24
C LEU A 96 17.06 -16.06 -4.05
N GLY A 97 17.52 -16.28 -5.28
CA GLY A 97 17.04 -17.35 -6.16
C GLY A 97 15.55 -17.27 -6.52
N ALA A 98 14.92 -16.11 -6.33
CA ALA A 98 13.49 -15.90 -6.48
C ALA A 98 13.19 -14.49 -7.00
N GLY A 99 12.16 -14.36 -7.84
CA GLY A 99 11.70 -13.06 -8.31
C GLY A 99 11.10 -12.23 -7.18
N ARG A 100 11.17 -10.89 -7.27
CA ARG A 100 10.67 -9.97 -6.22
C ARG A 100 9.22 -10.20 -5.77
N GLY A 101 8.37 -10.74 -6.65
CA GLY A 101 6.97 -11.07 -6.34
C GLY A 101 6.81 -12.31 -5.47
N GLU A 102 7.86 -13.12 -5.34
CA GLU A 102 7.86 -14.35 -4.56
C GLU A 102 8.50 -14.21 -3.18
N TRP A 103 9.04 -13.03 -2.86
CA TRP A 103 9.69 -12.79 -1.57
C TRP A 103 8.64 -12.80 -0.44
N PRO A 104 8.80 -13.68 0.56
CA PRO A 104 7.84 -13.81 1.65
C PRO A 104 7.93 -12.63 2.63
N PRO A 105 6.87 -12.35 3.41
CA PRO A 105 6.85 -11.29 4.41
C PRO A 105 8.05 -11.26 5.35
N SER A 106 8.47 -12.41 5.89
CA SER A 106 9.60 -12.50 6.83
C SER A 106 10.91 -12.00 6.19
N LEU A 107 11.19 -12.41 4.95
CA LEU A 107 12.34 -11.91 4.19
C LEU A 107 12.21 -10.41 3.95
N LEU A 108 11.04 -9.91 3.55
CA LEU A 108 10.83 -8.48 3.32
C LEU A 108 11.06 -7.67 4.60
N ARG A 109 10.59 -8.13 5.77
CA ARG A 109 10.85 -7.46 7.05
C ARG A 109 12.33 -7.48 7.42
N ARG A 110 13.04 -8.57 7.10
CA ARG A 110 14.51 -8.62 7.23
C ARG A 110 15.23 -7.62 6.32
N LEU A 111 14.80 -7.49 5.06
CA LEU A 111 15.34 -6.49 4.15
C LEU A 111 15.10 -5.06 4.67
N TRP A 112 13.92 -4.80 5.25
CA TRP A 112 13.63 -3.52 5.89
C TRP A 112 14.63 -3.21 7.02
N GLU A 113 14.93 -4.18 7.89
CA GLU A 113 15.89 -4.00 9.00
C GLU A 113 17.27 -3.61 8.48
N ILE A 114 17.78 -4.36 7.50
CA ILE A 114 19.08 -4.10 6.87
C ILE A 114 19.12 -2.70 6.23
N LEU A 115 18.02 -2.27 5.59
CA LEU A 115 17.95 -0.94 4.97
C LEU A 115 17.99 0.19 5.99
N ILE A 116 17.33 0.01 7.14
CA ILE A 116 17.37 0.97 8.25
C ILE A 116 18.78 1.06 8.84
N GLU A 117 19.47 -0.07 9.04
CA GLU A 117 20.87 -0.09 9.49
C GLU A 117 21.80 0.70 8.55
N HIS A 118 21.51 0.68 7.24
CA HIS A 118 22.26 1.41 6.22
C HIS A 118 21.59 2.73 5.76
N GLU A 119 20.73 3.34 6.57
CA GLU A 119 19.99 4.58 6.23
C GLU A 119 20.90 5.68 5.71
N SER A 120 22.07 5.88 6.35
CA SER A 120 22.98 6.98 6.01
C SER A 120 23.48 6.90 4.55
N GLY A 121 23.56 5.70 3.98
CA GLY A 121 23.98 5.46 2.61
C GLY A 121 23.06 6.06 1.56
N ARG A 122 21.77 6.25 1.89
CA ARG A 122 20.79 6.85 0.96
C ARG A 122 21.17 8.28 0.57
N ARG A 123 21.89 8.99 1.45
CA ARG A 123 22.24 10.41 1.28
C ARG A 123 23.31 10.66 0.22
N ARG A 124 23.98 9.62 -0.30
CA ARG A 124 25.09 9.74 -1.25
C ARG A 124 24.74 10.42 -2.56
N SER A 125 23.57 10.12 -3.12
CA SER A 125 23.05 10.78 -4.30
C SER A 125 21.56 10.57 -4.44
N GLN A 126 20.90 11.37 -5.29
CA GLN A 126 19.47 11.22 -5.59
C GLN A 126 19.09 9.79 -6.01
N ASN A 127 19.98 9.08 -6.71
CA ASN A 127 19.72 7.71 -7.17
C ASN A 127 19.79 6.69 -6.03
N HIS A 128 20.65 6.93 -5.03
CA HIS A 128 20.69 6.11 -3.82
C HIS A 128 19.42 6.32 -3.00
N GLU A 129 19.03 7.57 -2.79
CA GLU A 129 17.82 7.87 -2.02
C GLU A 129 16.56 7.32 -2.67
N ALA A 130 16.37 7.55 -3.98
CA ALA A 130 15.24 7.01 -4.72
C ALA A 130 15.16 5.48 -4.63
N ARG A 131 16.30 4.77 -4.83
CA ARG A 131 16.34 3.30 -4.71
C ARG A 131 16.04 2.83 -3.29
N TRP A 132 16.61 3.50 -2.29
CA TRP A 132 16.44 3.15 -0.88
C TRP A 132 14.98 3.32 -0.45
N LEU A 133 14.35 4.46 -0.76
CA LEU A 133 12.94 4.72 -0.47
C LEU A 133 12.03 3.70 -1.16
N ASN A 134 12.28 3.42 -2.44
CA ASN A 134 11.51 2.43 -3.19
C ASN A 134 11.57 1.06 -2.53
N LEU A 135 12.76 0.58 -2.18
CA LEU A 135 12.96 -0.74 -1.60
C LEU A 135 12.46 -0.81 -0.16
N LEU A 136 12.62 0.25 0.65
CA LEU A 136 12.10 0.30 2.01
C LEU A 136 10.57 0.21 2.03
N GLY A 137 9.89 1.01 1.19
CA GLY A 137 8.44 0.94 1.05
C GLY A 137 7.97 -0.40 0.50
N PHE A 138 8.71 -0.99 -0.46
CA PHE A 138 8.43 -2.34 -0.95
C PHE A 138 8.56 -3.37 0.19
N ALA A 139 9.63 -3.33 0.96
CA ALA A 139 9.92 -4.24 2.06
C ALA A 139 8.91 -4.14 3.22
N LEU A 140 8.29 -2.98 3.44
CA LEU A 140 7.35 -2.75 4.54
C LEU A 140 5.87 -2.83 4.15
N ARG A 141 5.51 -2.90 2.88
CA ARG A 141 4.10 -2.96 2.44
C ARG A 141 3.33 -4.16 3.08
N PRO A 142 2.03 -4.01 3.39
CA PRO A 142 1.22 -2.79 3.33
C PRO A 142 1.36 -1.87 4.56
N GLY A 143 2.37 -2.10 5.41
CA GLY A 143 2.57 -1.43 6.70
C GLY A 143 1.91 -2.12 7.89
N TYR A 144 1.28 -3.28 7.68
CA TYR A 144 0.60 -4.07 8.72
C TYR A 144 0.43 -5.52 8.28
N GLY A 145 0.02 -6.38 9.21
CA GLY A 145 -0.27 -7.80 8.97
C GLY A 145 0.89 -8.74 9.29
N VAL A 146 2.07 -8.21 9.64
CA VAL A 146 3.20 -8.98 10.19
C VAL A 146 3.54 -8.46 11.58
N ALA A 147 4.03 -9.35 12.46
CA ALA A 147 4.45 -8.99 13.81
C ALA A 147 5.46 -7.83 13.80
N LEU A 148 5.27 -6.87 14.69
CA LEU A 148 6.09 -5.64 14.85
C LEU A 148 6.01 -4.64 13.67
N ASP A 149 5.04 -4.78 12.76
CA ASP A 149 4.85 -3.81 11.69
C ASP A 149 4.51 -2.40 12.20
N ASP A 150 3.76 -2.31 13.29
CA ASP A 150 3.47 -1.06 14.00
C ASP A 150 4.75 -0.32 14.39
N TRP A 151 5.72 -1.04 14.96
CA TRP A 151 7.03 -0.49 15.31
C TRP A 151 7.84 -0.13 14.07
N ARG A 152 7.86 -0.99 13.03
CA ARG A 152 8.59 -0.71 11.77
C ARG A 152 8.06 0.52 11.05
N VAL A 153 6.74 0.72 11.05
CA VAL A 153 6.09 1.92 10.50
C VAL A 153 6.43 3.16 11.32
N ALA A 154 6.37 3.08 12.66
CA ALA A 154 6.74 4.17 13.53
C ALA A 154 8.22 4.58 13.37
N GLU A 155 9.12 3.60 13.24
CA GLU A 155 10.53 3.82 13.01
C GLU A 155 10.80 4.44 11.62
N THR A 156 10.14 3.92 10.58
CA THR A 156 10.22 4.49 9.22
C THR A 156 9.74 5.95 9.21
N TRP A 157 8.64 6.25 9.91
CA TRP A 157 8.13 7.61 10.10
C TRP A 157 9.19 8.49 10.77
N ARG A 158 9.73 8.09 11.92
CA ARG A 158 10.76 8.85 12.66
C ARG A 158 12.00 9.19 11.83
N VAL A 159 12.45 8.25 11.00
CA VAL A 159 13.61 8.40 10.12
C VAL A 159 13.35 9.39 8.98
N LEU A 160 12.14 9.43 8.42
CA LEU A 160 11.84 10.14 7.17
C LEU A 160 10.98 11.40 7.34
N SER A 161 10.28 11.60 8.46
CA SER A 161 9.43 12.79 8.68
C SER A 161 10.24 14.07 8.51
N GLY A 162 9.98 14.79 7.41
CA GLY A 162 10.67 16.03 7.05
C GLY A 162 12.13 15.85 6.59
N LYS A 163 12.57 14.62 6.26
CA LYS A 163 13.99 14.28 6.04
C LYS A 163 14.21 13.55 4.71
N ILE A 164 14.03 14.26 3.59
CA ILE A 164 14.60 13.87 2.30
C ILE A 164 15.97 14.55 2.12
N ALA A 165 16.96 13.81 1.63
CA ALA A 165 18.32 14.33 1.45
C ALA A 165 18.46 15.08 0.12
N HIS A 166 17.77 14.63 -0.92
CA HIS A 166 17.80 15.18 -2.27
C HIS A 166 16.37 15.56 -2.69
N ALA A 167 16.04 16.84 -2.68
CA ALA A 167 14.69 17.34 -2.95
C ALA A 167 14.30 17.35 -4.44
N THR A 168 14.66 16.31 -5.19
CA THR A 168 14.43 16.20 -6.63
C THR A 168 13.08 15.53 -6.92
N PRO A 169 12.44 15.79 -8.07
CA PRO A 169 11.14 15.18 -8.40
C PRO A 169 11.15 13.63 -8.35
N VAL A 170 12.26 13.00 -8.73
CA VAL A 170 12.42 11.53 -8.70
C VAL A 170 12.37 11.01 -7.27
N VAL A 171 13.09 11.65 -6.35
CA VAL A 171 13.10 11.26 -4.93
C VAL A 171 11.75 11.52 -4.28
N ARG A 172 11.11 12.66 -4.56
CA ARG A 172 9.76 12.94 -4.04
C ARG A 172 8.75 11.93 -4.54
N THR A 173 8.82 11.52 -5.81
CA THR A 173 7.94 10.47 -6.35
C THR A 173 8.09 9.16 -5.57
N GLU A 174 9.31 8.71 -5.30
CA GLU A 174 9.54 7.50 -4.49
C GLU A 174 9.12 7.66 -3.02
N TRP A 175 9.21 8.89 -2.48
CA TRP A 175 8.71 9.22 -1.14
C TRP A 175 7.18 9.07 -1.05
N TRP A 176 6.45 9.57 -2.06
CA TRP A 176 4.99 9.39 -2.15
C TRP A 176 4.61 7.92 -2.30
N ILE A 177 5.34 7.16 -3.13
CA ILE A 177 5.13 5.71 -3.31
C ILE A 177 5.35 4.96 -1.98
N LEU A 178 6.41 5.29 -1.24
CA LEU A 178 6.70 4.66 0.05
C LEU A 178 5.54 4.86 1.02
N TRP A 179 5.08 6.09 1.24
CA TRP A 179 3.99 6.35 2.18
C TRP A 179 2.67 5.75 1.75
N ARG A 180 2.39 5.77 0.45
CA ARG A 180 1.21 5.10 -0.10
C ARG A 180 1.22 3.61 0.24
N ARG A 181 2.36 2.93 0.01
CA ARG A 181 2.52 1.49 0.27
C ARG A 181 2.31 1.10 1.72
N ILE A 182 2.62 1.97 2.66
CA ILE A 182 2.53 1.67 4.10
C ILE A 182 1.36 2.39 4.80
N ALA A 183 0.46 3.00 4.03
CA ALA A 183 -0.60 3.87 4.55
C ALA A 183 -1.50 3.16 5.58
N GLY A 184 -1.71 1.85 5.44
CA GLY A 184 -2.52 1.07 6.36
C GLY A 184 -1.92 0.88 7.75
N GLY A 185 -0.60 1.05 7.90
CA GLY A 185 0.07 1.03 9.21
C GLY A 185 0.05 2.38 9.94
N PHE A 186 -0.44 3.44 9.32
CA PHE A 186 -0.44 4.77 9.93
C PHE A 186 -1.60 4.99 10.89
N THR A 187 -1.32 5.75 11.94
CA THR A 187 -2.34 6.37 12.78
C THR A 187 -3.12 7.45 12.02
N ALA A 188 -4.32 7.78 12.46
CA ALA A 188 -5.11 8.89 11.90
C ALA A 188 -4.38 10.24 11.96
N GLY A 189 -3.51 10.45 12.96
CA GLY A 189 -2.66 11.63 13.05
C GLY A 189 -1.63 11.70 11.92
N GLN A 190 -0.93 10.60 11.65
CA GLN A 190 0.06 10.51 10.57
C GLN A 190 -0.59 10.65 9.19
N GLN A 191 -1.75 10.04 8.96
CA GLN A 191 -2.47 10.19 7.70
C GLN A 191 -2.87 11.65 7.44
N ARG A 192 -3.38 12.36 8.46
CA ARG A 192 -3.66 13.80 8.36
C ARG A 192 -2.41 14.63 8.10
N ALA A 193 -1.30 14.33 8.79
CA ALA A 193 -0.03 15.03 8.58
C ALA A 193 0.50 14.90 7.14
N LEU A 194 0.19 13.81 6.44
CA LEU A 194 0.49 13.66 5.01
C LEU A 194 -0.51 14.41 4.11
N ALA A 195 -1.81 14.37 4.44
CA ALA A 195 -2.86 14.94 3.61
C ALA A 195 -2.95 16.47 3.70
N ASP A 196 -2.90 17.04 4.91
CA ASP A 196 -3.18 18.47 5.15
C ASP A 196 -2.30 19.43 4.32
N PRO A 197 -0.97 19.19 4.17
CA PRO A 197 -0.13 20.03 3.31
C PRO A 197 -0.53 20.00 1.82
N LEU A 198 -1.24 18.97 1.38
CA LEU A 198 -1.70 18.80 0.00
C LEU A 198 -3.05 19.48 -0.25
N LEU A 199 -3.90 19.60 0.77
CA LEU A 199 -5.26 20.11 0.61
C LEU A 199 -5.29 21.57 0.15
N ALA A 200 -4.43 22.44 0.69
CA ALA A 200 -4.40 23.86 0.30
C ALA A 200 -4.00 24.06 -1.18
N PRO A 201 -2.89 23.48 -1.68
CA PRO A 201 -2.57 23.49 -3.11
C PRO A 201 -3.68 22.88 -3.99
N LEU A 202 -4.30 21.79 -3.55
CA LEU A 202 -5.41 21.15 -4.29
C LEU A 202 -6.62 22.06 -4.40
N ARG A 203 -7.02 22.74 -3.32
CA ARG A 203 -8.10 23.74 -3.34
C ARG A 203 -7.78 24.89 -4.29
N GLY A 204 -6.54 25.35 -4.29
CA GLY A 204 -6.06 26.39 -5.22
C GLY A 204 -6.19 25.99 -6.68
N MET A 205 -5.72 24.79 -7.03
CA MET A 205 -5.84 24.22 -8.37
C MET A 205 -7.30 24.01 -8.77
N HIS A 206 -8.11 23.40 -7.89
CA HIS A 206 -9.53 23.14 -8.13
C HIS A 206 -10.30 24.43 -8.42
N LYS A 207 -10.11 25.46 -7.59
CA LYS A 207 -10.70 26.79 -7.81
C LYS A 207 -10.34 27.32 -9.20
N ARG A 208 -9.05 27.35 -9.54
CA ARG A 208 -8.58 27.86 -10.85
C ARG A 208 -9.18 27.09 -12.03
N MET A 209 -9.34 25.77 -11.91
CA MET A 209 -9.87 24.90 -12.98
C MET A 209 -11.40 24.98 -13.16
N VAL A 210 -12.12 25.31 -12.09
CA VAL A 210 -13.58 25.42 -12.10
C VAL A 210 -14.03 26.83 -12.47
N THR A 211 -13.45 27.86 -11.86
CA THR A 211 -13.89 29.26 -12.05
C THR A 211 -13.13 30.02 -13.14
N GLY A 212 -11.96 29.53 -13.54
CA GLY A 212 -11.06 30.24 -14.47
C GLY A 212 -10.39 31.49 -13.87
N ALA A 213 -10.70 31.85 -12.62
CA ALA A 213 -10.18 33.04 -11.95
C ALA A 213 -9.89 32.80 -10.47
N GLY A 214 -8.72 33.26 -10.02
CA GLY A 214 -8.20 33.01 -8.68
C GLY A 214 -7.70 31.57 -8.47
N GLY A 215 -6.88 31.36 -7.44
CA GLY A 215 -6.24 30.07 -7.16
C GLY A 215 -4.81 29.94 -7.70
N GLY A 216 -4.09 28.91 -7.25
CA GLY A 216 -2.69 28.63 -7.61
C GLY A 216 -2.56 27.45 -8.58
N GLU A 217 -1.37 27.26 -9.15
CA GLU A 217 -1.05 26.02 -9.87
C GLU A 217 -0.72 24.91 -8.87
N PHE A 218 -0.99 23.67 -9.27
CA PHE A 218 -0.51 22.54 -8.51
C PHE A 218 0.99 22.41 -8.77
N GLN A 219 1.79 22.59 -7.72
CA GLN A 219 3.25 22.68 -7.79
C GLN A 219 3.96 21.38 -8.19
N TYR A 220 3.21 20.31 -8.45
CA TYR A 220 3.73 18.97 -8.69
C TYR A 220 3.54 18.57 -10.16
N GLY A 221 4.56 17.95 -10.73
CA GLY A 221 4.49 17.43 -12.11
C GLY A 221 3.47 16.29 -12.26
N PRO A 222 3.14 15.86 -13.49
CA PRO A 222 2.12 14.83 -13.73
C PRO A 222 2.39 13.49 -13.03
N GLN A 223 3.64 13.01 -13.06
CA GLN A 223 4.02 11.74 -12.40
C GLN A 223 3.88 11.82 -10.88
N GLU A 224 4.35 12.92 -10.29
CA GLU A 224 4.24 13.17 -8.85
C GLU A 224 2.77 13.32 -8.44
N SER A 225 1.96 13.99 -9.26
CA SER A 225 0.52 14.14 -9.04
C SER A 225 -0.22 12.81 -9.02
N VAL A 226 0.13 11.85 -9.88
CA VAL A 226 -0.46 10.49 -9.86
C VAL A 226 -0.27 9.83 -8.50
N GLU A 227 0.95 9.86 -7.97
CA GLU A 227 1.25 9.22 -6.69
C GLU A 227 0.66 9.98 -5.50
N ILE A 228 0.54 11.31 -5.58
CA ILE A 228 -0.19 12.11 -4.58
C ILE A 228 -1.67 11.71 -4.52
N TRP A 229 -2.35 11.59 -5.67
CA TRP A 229 -3.76 11.17 -5.68
C TRP A 229 -3.92 9.77 -5.11
N ARG A 230 -3.09 8.83 -5.55
CA ARG A 230 -3.11 7.46 -5.02
C ARG A 230 -2.78 7.40 -3.54
N LEU A 231 -1.89 8.27 -3.02
CA LEU A 231 -1.67 8.40 -1.59
C LEU A 231 -2.96 8.83 -0.91
N LEU A 232 -3.59 9.93 -1.32
CA LEU A 232 -4.83 10.43 -0.72
C LEU A 232 -5.95 9.39 -0.71
N GLY A 233 -6.10 8.62 -1.78
CA GLY A 233 -7.06 7.51 -1.85
C GLY A 233 -6.70 6.35 -0.92
N SER A 234 -5.43 6.17 -0.61
CA SER A 234 -4.95 5.12 0.31
C SER A 234 -5.09 5.50 1.77
N LEU A 235 -5.40 6.77 2.13
CA LEU A 235 -5.53 7.25 3.52
C LEU A 235 -6.97 7.07 4.05
N GLU A 236 -7.31 5.84 4.46
CA GLU A 236 -8.67 5.50 4.87
C GLU A 236 -9.10 6.12 6.21
N LEU A 237 -8.17 6.54 7.07
CA LEU A 237 -8.46 7.15 8.37
C LEU A 237 -8.68 8.68 8.29
N LEU A 238 -8.70 9.26 7.09
CA LEU A 238 -9.04 10.67 6.93
C LEU A 238 -10.46 10.96 7.43
N PRO A 239 -10.69 12.15 8.04
CA PRO A 239 -12.03 12.56 8.43
C PRO A 239 -13.02 12.53 7.26
N ILE A 240 -14.28 12.21 7.56
CA ILE A 240 -15.36 12.20 6.57
C ILE A 240 -15.45 13.54 5.83
N SER A 241 -15.31 14.67 6.52
CA SER A 241 -15.31 16.01 5.90
C SER A 241 -14.24 16.17 4.81
N THR A 242 -13.02 15.67 5.06
CA THR A 242 -11.93 15.66 4.08
C THR A 242 -12.25 14.74 2.90
N LYS A 243 -12.81 13.56 3.16
CA LYS A 243 -13.25 12.62 2.11
C LYS A 243 -14.33 13.23 1.22
N LEU A 244 -15.30 13.92 1.81
CA LEU A 244 -16.38 14.60 1.09
C LEU A 244 -15.83 15.74 0.21
N GLU A 245 -14.90 16.53 0.74
CA GLU A 245 -14.22 17.57 -0.03
C GLU A 245 -13.45 16.98 -1.22
N LEU A 246 -12.66 15.93 -0.99
CA LEU A 246 -11.90 15.25 -2.03
C LEU A 246 -12.83 14.67 -3.11
N GLY A 247 -13.92 14.00 -2.73
CA GLY A 247 -14.91 13.48 -3.68
C GLY A 247 -15.50 14.56 -4.58
N ARG A 248 -15.87 15.71 -4.01
CA ARG A 248 -16.34 16.87 -4.80
C ARG A 248 -15.27 17.37 -5.77
N ILE A 249 -14.04 17.55 -5.29
CA ILE A 249 -12.91 18.00 -6.14
C ILE A 249 -12.69 17.01 -7.29
N LEU A 250 -12.64 15.70 -7.01
CA LEU A 250 -12.43 14.65 -8.01
C LEU A 250 -13.50 14.68 -9.10
N LEU A 251 -14.77 14.81 -8.72
CA LEU A 251 -15.89 14.85 -9.65
C LEU A 251 -15.92 16.11 -10.52
N ASP A 252 -15.57 17.27 -9.96
CA ASP A 252 -15.50 18.52 -10.74
C ASP A 252 -14.32 18.54 -11.73
N LEU A 253 -13.30 17.73 -11.45
CA LEU A 253 -12.13 17.54 -12.30
C LEU A 253 -12.26 16.38 -13.30
N TRP A 254 -13.30 15.54 -13.15
CA TRP A 254 -13.47 14.24 -13.83
C TRP A 254 -13.32 14.31 -15.36
N ASP A 255 -14.03 15.25 -15.99
CA ASP A 255 -14.06 15.41 -17.46
C ASP A 255 -13.17 16.57 -17.97
N LYS A 256 -12.31 17.14 -17.10
CA LYS A 256 -11.45 18.26 -17.50
C LYS A 256 -10.31 17.72 -18.37
N LYS A 257 -10.23 18.17 -19.64
CA LYS A 257 -9.15 17.78 -20.58
C LYS A 257 -7.74 17.90 -20.01
N LYS A 258 -7.47 18.94 -19.20
CA LYS A 258 -6.15 19.16 -18.56
C LYS A 258 -5.78 18.08 -17.53
N MET A 259 -6.76 17.30 -17.05
CA MET A 259 -6.57 16.23 -16.08
C MET A 259 -6.44 14.84 -16.72
N GLN A 260 -6.55 14.73 -18.04
CA GLN A 260 -6.55 13.44 -18.74
C GLN A 260 -5.33 12.56 -18.40
N ALA A 261 -4.14 13.16 -18.25
CA ALA A 261 -2.91 12.43 -17.91
C ALA A 261 -2.92 11.79 -16.51
N VAL A 262 -3.74 12.31 -15.58
CA VAL A 262 -3.85 11.82 -14.20
C VAL A 262 -5.22 11.23 -13.88
N ARG A 263 -6.17 11.27 -14.83
CA ARG A 263 -7.55 10.80 -14.68
C ARG A 263 -7.66 9.36 -14.13
N PRO A 264 -6.84 8.38 -14.57
CA PRO A 264 -6.87 7.04 -13.97
C PRO A 264 -6.63 7.04 -12.46
N ALA A 265 -5.75 7.92 -11.98
CA ALA A 265 -5.47 8.07 -10.55
C ALA A 265 -6.61 8.77 -9.81
N LEU A 266 -7.29 9.74 -10.45
CA LEU A 266 -8.47 10.40 -9.88
C LEU A 266 -9.62 9.38 -9.69
N ALA A 267 -9.91 8.58 -10.72
CA ALA A 267 -10.96 7.57 -10.68
C ALA A 267 -10.67 6.52 -9.61
N TRP A 268 -9.43 6.01 -9.57
CA TRP A 268 -9.00 5.09 -8.52
C TRP A 268 -9.17 5.69 -7.11
N THR A 269 -8.77 6.95 -6.93
CA THR A 269 -8.89 7.67 -5.65
C THR A 269 -10.34 7.81 -5.22
N LEU A 270 -11.24 8.17 -6.14
CA LEU A 270 -12.67 8.27 -5.87
C LEU A 270 -13.24 6.92 -5.41
N GLY A 271 -12.86 5.83 -6.10
CA GLY A 271 -13.25 4.47 -5.73
C GLY A 271 -12.84 4.11 -4.31
N ARG A 272 -11.61 4.45 -3.91
CA ARG A 272 -11.10 4.16 -2.56
C ARG A 272 -11.77 5.00 -1.48
N ILE A 273 -11.94 6.29 -1.71
CA ILE A 273 -12.58 7.21 -0.75
C ILE A 273 -14.07 6.88 -0.59
N GLY A 274 -14.73 6.50 -1.68
CA GLY A 274 -16.14 6.12 -1.72
C GLY A 274 -16.41 4.66 -1.36
N ALA A 275 -15.37 3.85 -1.08
CA ALA A 275 -15.53 2.42 -0.86
C ALA A 275 -16.50 2.08 0.29
N ARG A 276 -17.41 1.13 0.06
CA ARG A 276 -18.37 0.64 1.07
C ARG A 276 -17.74 -0.33 2.08
N ALA A 277 -16.71 -1.04 1.62
CA ALA A 277 -15.85 -1.90 2.42
C ALA A 277 -14.41 -1.37 2.36
N PRO A 278 -13.96 -0.62 3.39
CA PRO A 278 -12.55 -0.21 3.53
C PRO A 278 -11.63 -1.43 3.60
N LEU A 279 -10.35 -1.25 3.26
CA LEU A 279 -9.35 -2.32 3.37
C LEU A 279 -8.81 -2.47 4.78
N TYR A 280 -8.72 -1.38 5.53
CA TYR A 280 -8.15 -1.38 6.88
C TYR A 280 -8.78 -0.33 7.82
N GLY A 281 -9.45 0.69 7.27
CA GLY A 281 -10.12 1.72 8.02
C GLY A 281 -11.40 1.20 8.71
N PRO A 282 -11.74 1.72 9.90
CA PRO A 282 -12.96 1.35 10.58
C PRO A 282 -14.21 1.85 9.85
N LEU A 283 -15.37 1.26 10.13
CA LEU A 283 -16.61 1.59 9.41
C LEU A 283 -17.11 3.03 9.68
N ASN A 284 -16.73 3.63 10.82
CA ASN A 284 -17.13 4.99 11.19
C ASN A 284 -16.45 6.10 10.38
N VAL A 285 -15.50 5.76 9.48
CA VAL A 285 -14.89 6.72 8.55
C VAL A 285 -15.34 6.51 7.10
N VAL A 286 -16.30 5.61 6.85
CA VAL A 286 -16.90 5.40 5.52
C VAL A 286 -17.70 6.64 5.13
N ALA A 287 -17.57 7.08 3.87
CA ALA A 287 -18.30 8.23 3.37
C ALA A 287 -19.83 7.98 3.41
N PRO A 288 -20.65 8.96 3.86
CA PRO A 288 -22.11 8.88 3.88
C PRO A 288 -22.74 8.42 2.56
N LEU A 289 -23.88 7.72 2.66
CA LEU A 289 -24.58 7.14 1.51
C LEU A 289 -25.08 8.18 0.51
N ASP A 290 -25.66 9.28 0.99
CA ASP A 290 -26.14 10.39 0.18
C ASP A 290 -25.04 10.95 -0.73
N ALA A 291 -23.85 11.17 -0.17
CA ALA A 291 -22.70 11.64 -0.94
C ALA A 291 -22.25 10.61 -1.99
N VAL A 292 -22.18 9.33 -1.64
CA VAL A 292 -21.72 8.29 -2.58
C VAL A 292 -22.75 7.99 -3.67
N ASP A 293 -24.05 8.05 -3.36
CA ASP A 293 -25.11 7.95 -4.36
C ASP A 293 -25.01 9.08 -5.39
N ASP A 294 -24.72 10.31 -4.94
CA ASP A 294 -24.47 11.45 -5.83
C ASP A 294 -23.21 11.26 -6.68
N TRP A 295 -22.14 10.70 -6.10
CA TRP A 295 -20.90 10.44 -6.82
C TRP A 295 -21.10 9.39 -7.90
N LEU A 296 -21.75 8.27 -7.57
CA LEU A 296 -22.14 7.24 -8.53
C LEU A 296 -23.01 7.85 -9.64
N ALA A 297 -24.02 8.65 -9.30
CA ALA A 297 -24.88 9.28 -10.29
C ALA A 297 -24.14 10.14 -11.31
N ARG A 298 -23.03 10.79 -10.91
CA ARG A 298 -22.18 11.58 -11.82
C ARG A 298 -21.26 10.69 -12.65
N VAL A 299 -20.62 9.69 -12.04
CA VAL A 299 -19.70 8.77 -12.74
C VAL A 299 -20.44 7.94 -13.80
N LEU A 300 -21.63 7.42 -13.49
CA LEU A 300 -22.45 6.62 -14.41
C LEU A 300 -22.91 7.38 -15.67
N LYS A 301 -22.79 8.71 -15.69
CA LYS A 301 -23.10 9.56 -16.86
C LYS A 301 -21.90 9.82 -17.77
N SER A 302 -20.69 9.40 -17.38
CA SER A 302 -19.48 9.64 -18.17
C SER A 302 -19.46 8.75 -19.41
N SER A 303 -19.07 9.31 -20.56
CA SER A 303 -19.07 8.63 -21.86
C SER A 303 -17.74 7.98 -22.24
N ALA A 304 -16.65 8.37 -21.58
CA ALA A 304 -15.34 7.73 -21.74
C ALA A 304 -15.08 6.88 -20.49
N VAL A 305 -14.97 5.57 -20.66
CA VAL A 305 -14.81 4.63 -19.55
C VAL A 305 -13.49 3.89 -19.65
N ASP A 306 -12.73 3.90 -18.56
CA ASP A 306 -11.50 3.13 -18.37
C ASP A 306 -11.61 2.18 -17.16
N ALA A 307 -10.62 1.31 -17.00
CA ALA A 307 -10.61 0.28 -15.97
C ALA A 307 -10.67 0.82 -14.52
N ASN A 308 -10.29 2.07 -14.27
CA ASN A 308 -10.37 2.72 -12.96
C ASN A 308 -11.76 3.32 -12.70
N ASP A 309 -12.52 3.66 -13.73
CA ASP A 309 -13.93 4.03 -13.57
C ASP A 309 -14.75 2.81 -13.14
N LEU A 310 -14.53 1.67 -13.80
CA LEU A 310 -15.14 0.39 -13.42
C LEU A 310 -14.79 0.02 -11.97
N PHE A 311 -13.52 0.22 -11.59
CA PHE A 311 -13.05 0.02 -10.22
C PHE A 311 -13.76 0.95 -9.24
N ALA A 312 -13.92 2.23 -9.60
CA ALA A 312 -14.56 3.21 -8.74
C ALA A 312 -16.04 2.87 -8.50
N VAL A 313 -16.77 2.55 -9.57
CA VAL A 313 -18.18 2.13 -9.49
C VAL A 313 -18.31 0.86 -8.65
N MET A 314 -17.49 -0.16 -8.90
CA MET A 314 -17.50 -1.40 -8.12
C MET A 314 -17.29 -1.12 -6.63
N HIS A 315 -16.27 -0.36 -6.23
CA HIS A 315 -16.00 -0.10 -4.82
C HIS A 315 -17.08 0.74 -4.12
N MET A 316 -17.68 1.70 -4.83
CA MET A 316 -18.76 2.54 -4.32
C MET A 316 -20.11 1.80 -4.24
N ALA A 317 -20.31 0.77 -5.08
CA ALA A 317 -21.55 0.00 -5.16
C ALA A 317 -21.49 -1.41 -4.52
N ARG A 318 -20.29 -1.90 -4.15
CA ARG A 318 -20.08 -3.24 -3.58
C ARG A 318 -21.05 -3.50 -2.43
N ARG A 319 -21.78 -4.61 -2.51
CA ARG A 319 -22.72 -5.02 -1.46
C ARG A 319 -21.93 -5.48 -0.23
N THR A 320 -22.35 -5.00 0.94
CA THR A 320 -21.72 -5.32 2.22
C THR A 320 -22.66 -6.07 3.16
N GLY A 321 -23.98 -6.09 2.87
CA GLY A 321 -25.00 -6.67 3.74
C GLY A 321 -25.42 -5.74 4.88
N ASP A 322 -24.94 -4.51 4.89
CA ASP A 322 -25.24 -3.50 5.90
C ASP A 322 -26.07 -2.36 5.31
N ARG A 323 -27.31 -2.21 5.79
CA ARG A 323 -28.27 -1.21 5.31
C ARG A 323 -27.79 0.24 5.42
N TYR A 324 -26.83 0.52 6.30
CA TYR A 324 -26.33 1.88 6.50
C TYR A 324 -25.15 2.22 5.58
N ARG A 325 -24.59 1.22 4.89
CA ARG A 325 -23.49 1.38 3.95
C ARG A 325 -23.88 1.01 2.52
N ASP A 326 -24.84 0.12 2.35
CA ASP A 326 -25.27 -0.33 1.04
C ASP A 326 -26.17 0.70 0.36
N ILE A 327 -25.82 1.03 -0.89
CA ILE A 327 -26.68 1.81 -1.78
C ILE A 327 -28.02 1.12 -2.00
N ASN A 328 -29.05 1.91 -2.31
CA ASN A 328 -30.38 1.37 -2.61
C ASN A 328 -30.39 0.51 -3.88
N ASP A 329 -31.41 -0.35 -4.01
CA ASP A 329 -31.48 -1.31 -5.11
C ASP A 329 -31.62 -0.64 -6.48
N GLN A 330 -32.33 0.50 -6.58
CA GLN A 330 -32.43 1.24 -7.83
C GLN A 330 -31.05 1.72 -8.33
N ARG A 331 -30.21 2.26 -7.43
CA ARG A 331 -28.85 2.69 -7.78
C ARG A 331 -27.97 1.49 -8.10
N ARG A 332 -28.16 0.37 -7.39
CA ARG A 332 -27.43 -0.88 -7.64
C ARG A 332 -27.71 -1.43 -9.03
N ASP A 333 -28.97 -1.47 -9.44
CA ASP A 333 -29.38 -1.92 -10.77
C ASP A 333 -28.77 -1.03 -11.87
N GLN A 334 -28.75 0.29 -11.65
CA GLN A 334 -28.07 1.23 -12.55
C GLN A 334 -26.56 0.99 -12.63
N ALA A 335 -25.91 0.72 -11.51
CA ALA A 335 -24.48 0.43 -11.46
C ALA A 335 -24.15 -0.90 -12.16
N LEU A 336 -24.98 -1.94 -11.97
CA LEU A 336 -24.83 -3.24 -12.64
C LEU A 336 -25.00 -3.11 -14.15
N ALA A 337 -26.09 -2.49 -14.60
CA ALA A 337 -26.33 -2.26 -16.03
C ALA A 337 -25.16 -1.47 -16.67
N TRP A 338 -24.70 -0.41 -16.01
CA TRP A 338 -23.57 0.38 -16.51
C TRP A 338 -22.25 -0.42 -16.55
N LEU A 339 -21.98 -1.27 -15.55
CA LEU A 339 -20.80 -2.14 -15.55
C LEU A 339 -20.88 -3.19 -16.67
N GLU A 340 -22.06 -3.76 -16.93
CA GLU A 340 -22.29 -4.70 -18.04
C GLU A 340 -22.08 -4.02 -19.39
N ASP A 341 -22.69 -2.86 -19.60
CA ASP A 341 -22.58 -2.07 -20.84
C ASP A 341 -21.13 -1.68 -21.17
N ASN A 342 -20.29 -1.52 -20.14
CA ASN A 342 -18.88 -1.19 -20.27
C ASN A 342 -17.94 -2.41 -20.14
N ALA A 343 -18.47 -3.62 -20.28
CA ALA A 343 -17.72 -4.88 -20.30
C ALA A 343 -16.81 -5.07 -19.06
N ALA A 344 -17.33 -4.74 -17.87
CA ALA A 344 -16.59 -4.93 -16.64
C ALA A 344 -16.27 -6.41 -16.36
N PRO A 345 -15.19 -6.71 -15.60
CA PRO A 345 -14.91 -8.07 -15.16
C PRO A 345 -16.11 -8.69 -14.44
N ALA A 346 -16.41 -9.96 -14.72
CA ALA A 346 -17.55 -10.66 -14.11
C ALA A 346 -17.51 -10.66 -12.56
N ASN A 347 -16.31 -10.63 -11.97
CA ASN A 347 -16.15 -10.49 -10.52
C ASN A 347 -16.70 -9.15 -10.00
N TYR A 348 -16.57 -8.05 -10.74
CA TYR A 348 -17.11 -6.76 -10.32
C TYR A 348 -18.64 -6.79 -10.24
N LEU A 349 -19.28 -7.41 -11.23
CA LEU A 349 -20.74 -7.60 -11.24
C LEU A 349 -21.19 -8.43 -10.03
N ARG A 350 -20.50 -9.54 -9.74
CA ARG A 350 -20.75 -10.37 -8.56
C ARG A 350 -20.58 -9.58 -7.25
N LEU A 351 -19.51 -8.80 -7.10
CA LEU A 351 -19.26 -7.99 -5.91
C LEU A 351 -20.32 -6.90 -5.68
N VAL A 352 -20.87 -6.32 -6.75
CA VAL A 352 -21.95 -5.33 -6.66
C VAL A 352 -23.30 -6.00 -6.41
N ALA A 353 -23.57 -7.14 -7.04
CA ALA A 353 -24.84 -7.85 -6.91
C ALA A 353 -24.98 -8.57 -5.56
N GLU A 354 -23.94 -9.31 -5.16
CA GLU A 354 -23.97 -10.28 -4.05
C GLU A 354 -23.04 -9.90 -2.90
N GLY A 355 -21.98 -9.14 -3.18
CA GLY A 355 -20.92 -8.84 -2.21
C GLY A 355 -19.83 -9.90 -2.21
N GLY A 356 -19.21 -10.14 -1.05
CA GLY A 356 -18.07 -11.06 -0.90
C GLY A 356 -16.72 -10.36 -0.87
N ALA A 357 -15.63 -11.12 -0.83
CA ALA A 357 -14.25 -10.62 -0.72
C ALA A 357 -13.62 -10.33 -2.09
N LEU A 358 -12.71 -9.36 -2.12
CA LEU A 358 -11.86 -9.10 -3.29
C LEU A 358 -10.88 -10.27 -3.50
N ASP A 359 -10.63 -10.64 -4.74
CA ASP A 359 -9.58 -11.59 -5.08
C ASP A 359 -8.17 -10.97 -4.96
N GLU A 360 -7.11 -11.76 -5.14
CA GLU A 360 -5.72 -11.28 -4.99
C GLU A 360 -5.36 -10.15 -5.96
N GLU A 361 -5.89 -10.17 -7.19
CA GLU A 361 -5.63 -9.12 -8.18
C GLU A 361 -6.35 -7.83 -7.79
N GLU A 362 -7.61 -7.92 -7.40
CA GLU A 362 -8.44 -6.82 -6.94
C GLU A 362 -7.91 -6.18 -5.65
N GLN A 363 -7.46 -7.00 -4.70
CA GLN A 363 -6.77 -6.53 -3.50
C GLN A 363 -5.49 -5.78 -3.87
N GLY A 364 -4.68 -6.33 -4.78
CA GLY A 364 -3.47 -5.67 -5.28
C GLY A 364 -3.77 -4.34 -5.96
N ARG A 365 -4.84 -4.27 -6.76
CA ARG A 365 -5.32 -3.03 -7.38
C ARG A 365 -5.81 -2.04 -6.34
N ALA A 366 -6.54 -2.46 -5.32
CA ALA A 366 -7.09 -1.59 -4.28
C ALA A 366 -6.01 -1.07 -3.30
N LEU A 367 -4.96 -1.84 -3.04
CA LEU A 367 -3.77 -1.36 -2.33
C LEU A 367 -2.86 -0.51 -3.22
N GLY A 368 -3.02 -0.62 -4.55
CA GLY A 368 -2.16 -0.01 -5.54
C GLY A 368 -0.76 -0.64 -5.59
N ASP A 369 -0.56 -1.79 -4.95
CA ASP A 369 0.62 -2.64 -5.00
C ASP A 369 0.23 -4.08 -4.64
N ALA A 370 1.00 -5.06 -5.13
CA ALA A 370 0.75 -6.47 -4.81
C ALA A 370 1.18 -6.79 -3.39
N LEU A 371 0.36 -7.55 -2.66
CA LEU A 371 0.74 -8.05 -1.33
C LEU A 371 1.94 -9.00 -1.43
N PRO A 372 2.80 -9.05 -0.39
CA PRO A 372 3.79 -10.10 -0.25
C PRO A 372 3.19 -11.50 -0.37
N LYS A 373 3.89 -12.42 -1.03
CA LYS A 373 3.43 -13.79 -1.21
C LYS A 373 3.21 -14.46 0.15
N GLY A 374 2.00 -14.95 0.38
CA GLY A 374 1.60 -15.58 1.64
C GLY A 374 0.94 -14.64 2.63
N LEU A 375 1.06 -13.31 2.50
CA LEU A 375 0.33 -12.39 3.36
C LEU A 375 -1.14 -12.34 2.95
N ARG A 376 -2.03 -12.63 3.89
CA ARG A 376 -3.47 -12.45 3.75
C ARG A 376 -3.93 -11.45 4.79
N LEU A 377 -4.69 -10.45 4.34
CA LEU A 377 -5.32 -9.47 5.21
C LEU A 377 -6.74 -9.96 5.52
N ALA A 378 -7.15 -9.82 6.78
CA ALA A 378 -8.44 -10.31 7.28
C ALA A 378 -9.60 -9.39 6.88
#